data_AF-A0A497LUR4-F1
#
_entry.id   AF-A0A497LUR4-F1
#
_cell.length_a   1.000
_cell.length_b   1.000
_cell.length_c   1.000
_cell.angle_alpha   90.00
_cell.angle_beta   90.00
_cell.angle_gamma   90.00
#
_symmetry.space_group_name_H-M   'P 1'
#
loop_
_entity.id
_entity.type
_entity.pdbx_description
1 polymer ?
#
loop_
_entity_poly.entity_id
_entity_poly.type
_entity_poly.pdbx_seq_one_letter_code
_entity_poly.pdbx_strand_id
1 'polypeptide(L)'
;MRITLDLDFLSLFSSPISMWDAHKKKGCVYSHVHSLVKKYVELGILTIHSERPSTKNPHLICKLYVLTEKGKKVLSLFNGEGRRDS
;
A
#
# COMPACT_ATOMS: atom_id res chain seq x y z
N MET A 1 -14.70 -13.09 10.17
CA MET A 1 -14.60 -12.05 9.13
C MET A 1 -13.38 -12.35 8.26
N ARG A 2 -13.56 -12.91 7.05
CA ARG A 2 -12.45 -13.15 6.11
C ARG A 2 -12.00 -11.79 5.56
N ILE A 3 -10.78 -11.38 5.86
CA ILE A 3 -10.18 -10.19 5.25
C ILE A 3 -9.62 -10.64 3.91
N THR A 4 -10.29 -10.29 2.81
CA THR A 4 -9.70 -10.41 1.47
C THR A 4 -8.68 -9.30 1.33
N LEU A 5 -7.39 -9.65 1.29
CA LEU A 5 -6.30 -8.72 1.00
C LEU A 5 -6.09 -8.67 -0.51
N ASP A 6 -6.08 -7.47 -1.08
CA ASP A 6 -5.65 -7.26 -2.46
C ASP A 6 -4.13 -7.21 -2.48
N LEU A 7 -3.51 -8.37 -2.74
CA LEU A 7 -2.05 -8.56 -2.72
C LEU A 7 -1.36 -7.81 -3.85
N ASP A 8 -1.99 -7.73 -5.04
CA ASP A 8 -1.47 -6.98 -6.17
C ASP A 8 -1.38 -5.49 -5.83
N PHE A 9 -2.43 -4.95 -5.21
CA PHE A 9 -2.41 -3.57 -4.72
C PHE A 9 -1.37 -3.39 -3.60
N LEU A 10 -1.26 -4.34 -2.68
CA LEU A 10 -0.30 -4.27 -1.59
C LEU A 10 1.16 -4.28 -2.08
N SER A 11 1.44 -5.00 -3.16
CA SER A 11 2.77 -5.07 -3.78
C SER A 11 3.29 -3.71 -4.27
N LEU A 12 2.39 -2.77 -4.60
CA LEU A 12 2.74 -1.41 -5.02
C LEU A 12 3.51 -0.62 -3.96
N PHE A 13 3.36 -1.00 -2.69
CA PHE A 13 3.98 -0.34 -1.53
C PHE A 13 5.32 -0.97 -1.13
N SER A 14 5.88 -1.87 -1.95
CA SER A 14 7.23 -2.43 -1.74
C SER A 14 8.31 -1.36 -1.78
N SER A 15 8.04 -0.23 -2.44
CA SER A 15 8.80 1.01 -2.35
C SER A 15 7.88 2.16 -1.92
N PRO A 16 8.42 3.24 -1.31
CA PRO A 16 7.61 4.39 -0.89
C PRO A 16 6.81 4.98 -2.06
N ILE A 17 5.49 5.03 -1.92
CA ILE A 17 4.58 5.50 -2.97
C ILE A 17 3.45 6.37 -2.39
N SER A 18 3.02 7.38 -3.14
CA SER A 18 1.87 8.20 -2.74
C SER A 18 0.54 7.49 -3.05
N MET A 19 -0.54 7.85 -2.34
CA MET A 19 -1.88 7.36 -2.69
C MET A 19 -2.28 7.75 -4.12
N TRP A 20 -1.83 8.91 -4.60
CA TRP A 20 -2.11 9.34 -5.97
C TRP A 20 -1.46 8.41 -7.00
N ASP A 21 -0.17 8.10 -6.82
CA ASP A 21 0.52 7.22 -7.77
C ASP A 21 -0.03 5.79 -7.70
N ALA A 22 -0.39 5.32 -6.50
CA ALA A 22 -1.07 4.03 -6.32
C ALA A 22 -2.42 3.99 -7.06
N HIS A 23 -3.21 5.07 -7.01
CA HIS A 23 -4.46 5.22 -7.76
C HIS A 23 -4.22 5.14 -9.27
N LYS A 24 -3.20 5.83 -9.78
CA LYS A 24 -2.86 5.81 -11.21
C LYS A 24 -2.43 4.43 -11.69
N LYS A 25 -1.64 3.71 -10.88
CA LYS A 25 -1.19 2.35 -11.21
C LYS A 25 -2.29 1.30 -11.14
N LYS A 26 -3.15 1.36 -10.12
CA LYS A 26 -4.26 0.39 -9.95
C LYS A 26 -5.42 0.65 -10.91
N GLY A 27 -5.55 1.88 -11.41
CA GLY A 27 -6.62 2.27 -12.34
C GLY A 27 -8.00 2.37 -11.68
N CYS A 28 -8.06 2.59 -10.36
CA CYS A 28 -9.31 2.67 -9.61
C CYS A 28 -9.55 4.05 -9.00
N VAL A 29 -10.75 4.24 -8.45
CA VAL A 29 -11.20 5.50 -7.85
C VAL A 29 -10.34 5.82 -6.62
N TYR A 30 -9.93 7.08 -6.48
CA TYR A 30 -9.06 7.52 -5.39
C TYR A 30 -9.64 7.24 -3.99
N SER A 31 -10.96 7.37 -3.82
CA SER A 31 -11.64 7.05 -2.54
C SER A 31 -11.48 5.58 -2.14
N HIS A 32 -11.47 4.67 -3.11
CA HIS A 32 -11.24 3.25 -2.87
C HIS A 32 -9.80 2.99 -2.39
N VAL A 33 -8.82 3.59 -3.08
CA VAL A 33 -7.40 3.56 -2.66
C VAL A 33 -7.23 4.10 -1.25
N HIS A 34 -7.84 5.24 -0.96
CA HIS A 34 -7.79 5.85 0.37
C HIS A 34 -8.34 4.91 1.45
N SER A 35 -9.51 4.28 1.22
CA SER A 35 -10.08 3.30 2.15
C SER A 35 -9.18 2.07 2.36
N LEU A 36 -8.56 1.56 1.30
CA LEU A 36 -7.63 0.43 1.39
C LEU A 36 -6.37 0.78 2.17
N VAL A 37 -5.74 1.91 1.84
CA VAL A 37 -4.52 2.38 2.53
C VAL A 37 -4.81 2.63 4.00
N LYS A 38 -5.92 3.31 4.33
CA LYS A 38 -6.35 3.53 5.72
C LYS A 38 -6.47 2.21 6.48
N LYS A 39 -7.19 1.23 5.91
CA LYS A 39 -7.35 -0.10 6.51
C LYS A 39 -6.01 -0.83 6.70
N TYR A 40 -5.10 -0.76 5.73
CA TYR A 40 -3.79 -1.41 5.84
C TYR A 40 -2.87 -0.72 6.86
N VAL A 41 -2.99 0.59 7.03
CA VAL A 41 -2.32 1.31 8.13
C VAL A 41 -2.89 0.89 9.48
N GLU A 42 -4.22 0.82 9.63
CA GLU A 42 -4.88 0.33 10.86
C GLU A 42 -4.47 -1.11 11.21
N LEU A 43 -4.24 -1.96 10.20
CA LEU A 43 -3.73 -3.32 10.39
C LEU A 43 -2.21 -3.39 10.64
N GLY A 44 -1.50 -2.27 10.60
CA GLY A 44 -0.04 -2.20 10.76
C GLY A 44 0.74 -2.81 9.58
N ILE A 45 0.10 -2.98 8.43
CA ILE A 45 0.70 -3.51 7.20
C ILE A 45 1.46 -2.41 6.46
N LEU A 46 0.91 -1.19 6.44
CA LEU A 46 1.55 -0.01 5.86
C LEU A 46 1.91 1.00 6.94
N THR A 47 2.93 1.81 6.67
CA THR A 47 3.29 2.98 7.46
C THR A 47 3.62 4.16 6.56
N ILE A 48 3.57 5.37 7.12
CA ILE A 48 4.06 6.58 6.45
C ILE A 48 5.59 6.54 6.49
N HIS A 49 6.22 6.54 5.32
CA HIS A 49 7.67 6.61 5.18
C HIS A 49 8.16 8.06 5.31
N SER A 50 7.49 8.99 4.63
CA SER A 50 7.84 10.40 4.65
C SER A 50 6.65 11.27 4.27
N GLU A 51 6.73 12.53 4.70
CA GLU A 51 5.78 13.58 4.36
C GLU A 51 6.54 14.74 3.71
N ARG A 52 6.00 15.28 2.62
CA ARG A 52 6.58 16.44 1.95
C ARG A 52 5.49 17.32 1.35
N PRO A 53 5.70 18.64 1.23
CA PRO A 53 4.80 19.49 0.46
C PRO A 53 4.61 18.95 -0.97
N SER A 54 3.39 19.01 -1.47
CA SER A 54 3.08 18.65 -2.85
C SER A 54 3.74 19.66 -3.79
N THR A 55 4.39 19.15 -4.84
CA THR A 55 5.02 19.98 -5.87
C THR A 55 4.01 20.78 -6.69
N LYS A 56 2.73 20.37 -6.70
CA LYS A 56 1.64 21.06 -7.41
C LYS A 56 0.90 22.08 -6.56
N ASN A 57 0.88 21.88 -5.23
CA ASN A 57 0.23 22.79 -4.30
C ASN A 57 0.97 22.74 -2.95
N PRO A 58 1.79 23.76 -2.63
CA PRO A 58 2.60 23.80 -1.41
C PRO A 58 1.79 23.71 -0.10
N HIS A 59 0.49 24.06 -0.13
CA HIS A 59 -0.39 23.95 1.04
C HIS A 59 -0.88 22.52 1.30
N LEU A 60 -0.62 21.57 0.41
CA LEU A 60 -0.98 20.17 0.57
C LEU A 60 0.24 19.34 0.92
N ILE A 61 0.10 18.47 1.92
CA ILE A 61 1.14 17.49 2.29
C ILE A 61 0.90 16.18 1.53
N CYS A 62 1.91 15.76 0.78
CA CYS A 62 1.99 14.46 0.15
C CYS A 62 2.65 13.47 1.11
N LYS A 63 1.94 12.39 1.44
CA LYS A 63 2.43 11.28 2.25
C LYS A 63 2.85 10.13 1.35
N LEU A 64 4.04 9.60 1.58
CA LEU A 64 4.53 8.37 0.95
C LEU A 64 4.36 7.22 1.92
N TYR A 65 3.74 6.14 1.47
CA TYR A 65 3.48 4.94 2.25
C TYR A 65 4.38 3.79 1.79
N VAL A 66 4.77 2.93 2.72
CA VAL A 66 5.60 1.75 2.46
C VAL A 66 5.15 0.57 3.32
N LEU A 67 5.46 -0.65 2.88
CA LEU A 67 5.28 -1.86 3.68
C LEU A 67 6.11 -1.81 4.97
N THR A 68 5.46 -2.16 6.08
CA THR A 68 6.17 -2.52 7.32
C THR A 68 6.78 -3.92 7.19
N GLU A 69 7.60 -4.33 8.15
CA GLU A 69 8.08 -5.72 8.23
C GLU A 69 6.92 -6.73 8.31
N LYS A 70 5.83 -6.36 9.00
CA LYS A 70 4.59 -7.16 9.01
C LYS A 70 3.98 -7.24 7.61
N GLY A 71 3.89 -6.12 6.90
CA GLY A 71 3.34 -6.09 5.54
C GLY A 71 4.16 -6.93 4.54
N LYS A 72 5.49 -6.89 4.63
CA LYS A 72 6.38 -7.75 3.85
C LYS A 72 6.15 -9.23 4.13
N LYS A 73 6.04 -9.61 5.41
CA LYS A 73 5.72 -10.99 5.82
C LYS A 73 4.38 -11.46 5.30
N VAL A 74 3.35 -10.61 5.35
CA VAL A 74 2.04 -10.90 4.77
C VAL A 74 2.19 -11.19 3.28
N LEU A 75 2.82 -10.27 2.52
CA LEU A 75 3.02 -10.45 1.09
C LEU A 75 3.81 -11.72 0.75
N SER A 76 4.85 -12.06 1.54
CA SER A 76 5.65 -13.26 1.32
C SER A 76 4.91 -14.56 1.64
N LEU A 77 4.03 -14.58 2.65
CA LEU A 77 3.26 -15.77 3.00
C LEU A 77 2.33 -16.19 1.86
N PHE A 78 1.65 -15.21 1.26
CA PHE A 78 0.75 -15.48 0.14
C PHE A 78 1.48 -15.72 -1.19
N ASN A 79 2.66 -15.10 -1.41
CA ASN A 79 3.49 -15.41 -2.58
C ASN A 79 4.24 -16.77 -2.45
N GLY A 80 4.49 -17.23 -1.22
CA GLY A 80 5.20 -18.47 -0.92
C GLY A 80 4.32 -19.72 -0.94
N GLU A 81 2.99 -19.58 -0.89
CA GLU A 81 2.04 -20.71 -1.02
C GLU A 81 2.00 -21.32 -2.42
N GLY A 82 2.65 -20.71 -3.43
CA GLY A 82 2.76 -21.26 -4.79
C GLY A 82 4.13 -21.87 -5.15
N ARG A 83 5.06 -22.00 -4.21
CA ARG A 83 6.46 -22.42 -4.47
C ARG A 83 6.93 -23.66 -3.70
N ARG A 84 6.00 -24.45 -3.18
CA ARG A 84 6.25 -25.82 -2.75
C ARG A 84 5.64 -26.73 -3.82
N ASP A 85 6.46 -27.66 -4.32
CA ASP A 85 6.20 -28.66 -5.36
C ASP A 85 6.60 -28.27 -6.80
N SER A 86 7.91 -28.34 -7.08
CA SER A 86 8.46 -28.85 -8.34
C SER A 86 9.80 -29.52 -8.07
#